data_AF-A0A8J2H8T3-F1
#
_entry.id   AF-A0A8J2H8T3-F1
#
_cell.length_a   1.000
_cell.length_b   1.000
_cell.length_c   1.000
_cell.angle_alpha   90.00
_cell.angle_beta   90.00
_cell.angle_gamma   90.00
#
_symmetry.space_group_name_H-M   'P 1'
#
loop_
_entity.id
_entity.type
_entity.pdbx_description
1 polymer ?
#
loop_
_entity_poly.entity_id
_entity_poly.type
_entity_poly.pdbx_seq_one_letter_code
_entity_poly.pdbx_strand_id
1 'polypeptide(L)'
;MLKVFLLIVIFNHVNNKESNSNEPKVWSFWSEWSGCSVTCGIGHIKRTRYCLVGDCGLDEKQSQLKTCTLAACETQKSNAKVWDNWGKWSCCTKTCGPGKMTRWRHCISDGCSMGEKEAQIKKCQYRLCNN
;
A
#
# COMPACT_ATOMS: atom_id res chain seq x y z
N MET A 1 73.37 62.58 13.88
CA MET A 1 73.41 61.58 14.95
C MET A 1 72.08 60.81 14.93
N LEU A 2 72.09 59.58 14.41
CA LEU A 2 71.77 58.32 15.12
C LEU A 2 70.28 58.21 15.50
N LYS A 3 69.43 57.26 15.06
CA LYS A 3 69.63 55.85 14.71
C LYS A 3 68.38 55.34 13.95
N VAL A 4 68.58 54.46 12.96
CA VAL A 4 67.57 53.76 12.11
C VAL A 4 67.27 52.38 12.71
N PHE A 5 66.19 51.73 12.23
CA PHE A 5 65.68 50.35 12.47
C PHE A 5 64.67 50.24 13.63
N LEU A 6 63.47 49.66 13.48
CA LEU A 6 63.07 48.45 12.74
C LEU A 6 61.55 48.46 12.46
N LEU A 7 61.13 47.84 11.36
CA LEU A 7 59.74 47.52 10.97
C LEU A 7 59.02 46.65 12.01
N ILE A 8 57.68 46.79 12.15
CA ILE A 8 56.65 45.71 12.08
C ILE A 8 55.24 46.33 12.24
N VAL A 9 54.65 46.60 11.07
CA VAL A 9 53.29 46.33 10.61
C VAL A 9 52.34 45.52 11.55
N ILE A 10 51.20 46.16 11.91
CA ILE A 10 49.79 45.74 11.70
C ILE A 10 49.13 44.68 12.60
N PHE A 11 48.01 45.16 13.18
CA PHE A 11 46.71 44.54 13.48
C PHE A 11 46.52 43.71 14.75
N ASN A 12 45.69 44.32 15.59
CA ASN A 12 44.82 43.71 16.58
C ASN A 12 44.26 42.35 16.13
N HIS A 13 44.34 41.40 17.05
CA HIS A 13 43.74 40.08 17.03
C HIS A 13 42.31 40.10 16.46
N VAL A 14 42.17 39.66 15.21
CA VAL A 14 40.93 39.03 14.75
C VAL A 14 40.85 37.71 15.50
N ASN A 15 39.87 37.57 16.39
CA ASN A 15 39.51 36.27 16.97
C ASN A 15 38.92 35.41 15.85
N ASN A 16 39.81 34.71 15.16
CA ASN A 16 39.47 33.67 14.21
C ASN A 16 38.87 32.50 15.01
N LYS A 17 37.54 32.32 14.97
CA LYS A 17 36.93 31.03 15.33
C LYS A 17 37.32 30.05 14.24
N GLU A 18 38.47 29.41 14.41
CA GLU A 18 38.83 28.24 13.64
C GLU A 18 37.81 27.14 13.96
N SER A 19 36.91 26.86 13.01
CA SER A 19 36.14 25.62 13.02
C SER A 19 37.13 24.48 12.81
N ASN A 20 37.58 23.88 13.90
CA ASN A 20 38.57 22.81 13.89
C ASN A 20 37.95 21.57 13.21
N SER A 21 38.46 21.21 12.03
CA SER A 21 37.94 20.15 11.15
C SER A 21 38.23 18.73 11.64
N ASN A 22 38.44 18.54 12.94
CA ASN A 22 38.83 17.27 13.56
C ASN A 22 37.93 16.86 14.75
N GLU A 23 36.80 17.55 14.98
CA GLU A 23 35.86 17.13 16.02
C GLU A 23 34.93 15.99 15.54
N PRO A 24 34.78 14.91 16.33
CA PRO A 24 33.90 13.81 15.97
C PRO A 24 32.44 14.28 15.92
N LYS A 25 31.67 13.78 14.94
CA LYS A 25 30.25 14.13 14.80
C LYS A 25 29.46 13.74 16.05
N VAL A 26 28.80 14.72 16.66
CA VAL A 26 27.89 14.53 17.78
C VAL A 26 26.45 14.50 17.24
N TRP A 27 25.74 13.42 17.53
CA TRP A 27 24.36 13.22 17.09
C TRP A 27 23.36 13.51 18.21
N SER A 28 22.19 14.01 17.83
CA SER A 28 21.05 14.10 18.74
C SER A 28 20.60 12.71 19.21
N PHE A 29 19.79 12.69 20.27
CA PHE A 29 19.00 11.51 20.57
C PHE A 29 18.10 11.16 19.38
N TRP A 30 17.81 9.87 19.27
CA TRP A 30 16.79 9.40 18.34
C TRP A 30 15.44 9.97 18.74
N SER A 31 14.66 10.39 17.74
CA SER A 31 13.24 10.62 17.95
C SER A 31 12.54 9.35 18.42
N GLU A 32 11.33 9.52 18.94
CA GLU A 32 10.39 8.42 19.07
C GLU A 32 10.14 7.75 17.72
N TRP A 33 9.75 6.47 17.78
CA TRP A 33 9.29 5.75 16.60
C TRP A 33 7.97 6.33 16.11
N SER A 34 7.82 6.48 14.79
CA SER A 34 6.54 6.79 14.18
C SER A 34 5.52 5.69 14.43
N GLY A 35 4.25 6.00 14.18
CA GLY A 35 3.23 4.96 13.97
C GLY A 35 3.61 4.04 12.81
N CYS A 36 3.00 2.85 12.79
CA CYS A 36 3.18 1.88 11.70
C CYS A 36 2.65 2.48 10.39
N SER A 37 3.39 2.30 9.29
CA SER A 37 3.03 2.83 7.96
C SER A 37 1.73 2.24 7.38
N VAL A 38 1.21 1.18 8.00
CA VAL A 38 -0.03 0.49 7.63
C VAL A 38 -0.92 0.35 8.85
N THR A 39 -2.22 0.15 8.61
CA THR A 39 -3.21 -0.15 9.67
C THR A 39 -3.47 -1.65 9.83
N CYS A 40 -3.03 -2.47 8.88
CA CYS A 40 -3.11 -3.93 8.89
C CYS A 40 -1.93 -4.53 8.10
N GLY A 41 -1.58 -5.78 8.37
CA GLY A 41 -0.49 -6.48 7.69
C GLY A 41 0.91 -6.01 8.10
N ILE A 42 1.84 -6.06 7.16
CA ILE A 42 3.26 -5.75 7.38
C ILE A 42 3.56 -4.32 6.91
N GLY A 43 4.13 -3.50 7.79
CA GLY A 43 4.56 -2.14 7.47
C GLY A 43 5.88 -1.79 8.13
N HIS A 44 6.16 -0.48 8.22
CA HIS A 44 7.39 0.04 8.81
C HIS A 44 7.13 1.17 9.79
N ILE A 45 7.95 1.22 10.84
CA ILE A 45 8.09 2.38 11.73
C ILE A 45 9.43 3.05 11.46
N LYS A 46 9.48 4.37 11.59
CA LYS A 46 10.66 5.20 11.31
C LYS A 46 11.00 6.08 12.49
N ARG A 47 12.29 6.26 12.78
CA ARG A 47 12.80 7.30 13.68
C ARG A 47 13.98 8.02 13.06
N THR A 48 14.23 9.25 13.50
CA THR A 48 15.25 10.14 12.92
C THR A 48 16.08 10.79 14.01
N ARG A 49 17.36 11.07 13.73
CA ARG A 49 18.23 11.92 14.56
C ARG A 49 19.02 12.88 13.68
N TYR A 50 19.47 13.98 14.26
CA TYR A 50 20.15 15.07 13.55
C TYR A 50 21.60 15.20 14.03
N CYS A 51 22.49 15.60 13.13
CA CYS A 51 23.86 15.95 13.49
C CYS A 51 23.85 17.34 14.17
N LEU A 52 24.41 17.43 15.38
CA LEU A 52 24.38 18.65 16.20
C LEU A 52 25.70 19.42 16.19
N VAL A 53 26.82 18.70 16.26
CA VAL A 53 28.17 19.28 16.36
C VAL A 53 29.16 18.47 15.53
N GLY A 54 30.21 19.13 15.02
CA GLY A 54 31.24 18.56 14.16
C GLY A 54 31.03 18.91 12.69
N ASP A 55 31.57 18.07 11.80
CA ASP A 55 31.42 18.19 10.33
C ASP A 55 30.01 17.78 9.88
N CYS A 56 28.99 18.48 10.35
CA CYS A 56 27.59 18.27 9.97
C CYS A 56 27.30 19.00 8.65
N GLY A 57 26.81 18.29 7.64
CA GLY A 57 26.22 18.92 6.47
C GLY A 57 24.94 19.69 6.80
N LEU A 58 24.50 20.57 5.89
CA LEU A 58 23.21 21.26 6.02
C LEU A 58 22.08 20.23 6.15
N ASP A 59 21.34 20.29 7.25
CA ASP A 59 20.25 19.37 7.62
C ASP A 59 20.63 17.88 7.62
N GLU A 60 21.89 17.56 7.92
CA GLU A 60 22.35 16.17 7.99
C GLU A 60 21.57 15.37 9.05
N LYS A 61 20.87 14.34 8.58
CA LYS A 61 20.03 13.48 9.41
C LYS A 61 20.24 12.02 9.08
N GLN A 62 20.06 11.17 10.09
CA GLN A 62 20.00 9.73 9.92
C GLN A 62 18.61 9.23 10.23
N SER A 63 18.10 8.31 9.43
CA SER A 63 16.84 7.63 9.69
C SER A 63 17.03 6.14 9.82
N GLN A 64 16.29 5.55 10.75
CA GLN A 64 16.23 4.10 10.93
C GLN A 64 14.81 3.63 10.64
N LEU A 65 14.70 2.51 9.92
CA LEU A 65 13.44 1.78 9.73
C LEU A 65 13.47 0.48 10.51
N LYS A 66 12.29 0.08 10.99
CA LYS A 66 12.04 -1.24 11.57
C LYS A 66 10.67 -1.73 11.09
N THR A 67 10.55 -3.03 10.87
CA THR A 67 9.27 -3.64 10.48
C THR A 67 8.29 -3.64 11.67
N CYS A 68 7.03 -3.32 11.39
CA CYS A 68 5.90 -3.54 12.28
C CYS A 68 4.95 -4.55 11.64
N THR A 69 4.45 -5.48 12.45
CA THR A 69 3.48 -6.49 12.01
C THR A 69 2.20 -6.28 12.80
N LEU A 70 1.12 -5.98 12.10
CA LEU A 70 -0.22 -5.82 12.64
C LEU A 70 -1.09 -7.02 12.28
N ALA A 71 -2.34 -7.02 12.76
CA ALA A 71 -3.33 -8.01 12.34
C ALA A 71 -3.40 -8.07 10.81
N ALA A 72 -3.58 -9.28 10.27
CA ALA A 72 -3.72 -9.46 8.83
C ALA A 72 -4.83 -8.56 8.30
N CYS A 73 -4.62 -7.96 7.12
CA CYS A 73 -5.68 -7.22 6.47
C CYS A 73 -6.84 -8.18 6.18
N GLU A 74 -8.05 -7.79 6.54
CA GLU A 74 -9.26 -8.45 6.06
C GLU A 74 -9.28 -8.27 4.54
N THR A 75 -8.70 -9.24 3.83
CA THR A 75 -9.03 -9.42 2.43
C THR A 75 -10.51 -9.72 2.42
N GLN A 76 -11.32 -8.81 1.89
CA GLN A 76 -12.70 -9.10 1.51
C GLN A 76 -12.67 -10.14 0.38
N LYS A 77 -12.20 -11.36 0.67
CA LYS A 77 -12.58 -12.55 -0.06
C LYS A 77 -14.03 -12.76 0.32
N SER A 78 -14.90 -11.98 -0.30
CA SER A 78 -16.30 -12.30 -0.29
C SER A 78 -16.39 -13.66 -0.99
N ASN A 79 -16.49 -14.74 -0.23
CA ASN A 79 -16.93 -16.05 -0.72
C ASN A 79 -18.39 -15.99 -1.21
N ALA A 80 -18.95 -14.79 -1.35
CA ALA A 80 -20.26 -14.54 -1.92
C ALA A 80 -20.24 -14.96 -3.38
N LYS A 81 -21.17 -15.85 -3.73
CA LYS A 81 -21.39 -16.29 -5.10
C LYS A 81 -21.99 -15.15 -5.91
N VAL A 82 -21.25 -14.69 -6.91
CA VAL A 82 -21.74 -13.76 -7.92
C VAL A 82 -22.16 -14.57 -9.14
N TRP A 83 -23.37 -14.32 -9.63
CA TRP A 83 -23.94 -15.01 -10.80
C TRP A 83 -23.97 -14.09 -12.00
N ASP A 84 -23.76 -14.64 -13.20
CA ASP A 84 -23.97 -13.92 -14.45
C ASP A 84 -25.47 -13.68 -14.74
N ASN A 85 -25.71 -13.01 -15.86
CA ASN A 85 -27.05 -12.83 -16.38
C ASN A 85 -27.61 -14.16 -16.87
N TRP A 86 -28.90 -14.39 -16.58
CA TRP A 86 -29.63 -15.52 -17.12
C TRP A 86 -29.53 -15.58 -18.65
N GLY A 87 -29.17 -16.76 -19.15
CA GLY A 87 -29.24 -17.09 -20.56
C GLY A 87 -30.69 -17.06 -21.09
N LYS A 88 -30.81 -17.22 -22.41
CA LYS A 88 -32.11 -17.33 -23.08
C LYS A 88 -32.84 -18.59 -22.63
N TRP A 89 -34.17 -18.51 -22.61
CA TRP A 89 -35.01 -19.70 -22.42
C TRP A 89 -34.85 -20.66 -23.60
N SER A 90 -34.75 -21.95 -23.32
CA SER A 90 -34.85 -23.01 -24.31
C SER A 90 -36.22 -23.00 -24.99
N CYS A 91 -36.33 -23.66 -26.14
CA CYS A 91 -37.63 -24.03 -26.68
C CYS A 91 -38.43 -24.86 -25.65
N CYS A 92 -39.76 -24.82 -25.79
CA CYS A 92 -40.64 -25.67 -25.02
C CYS A 92 -40.36 -27.15 -25.34
N THR A 93 -40.31 -28.01 -24.32
CA THR A 93 -40.06 -29.46 -24.48
C THR A 93 -41.13 -30.20 -25.29
N LYS A 94 -42.28 -29.57 -25.52
CA LYS A 94 -43.39 -30.10 -26.29
C LYS A 94 -43.78 -29.09 -27.36
N THR A 95 -44.33 -29.57 -28.48
CA THR A 95 -44.89 -28.74 -29.55
C THR A 95 -46.41 -28.60 -29.44
N CYS A 96 -47.06 -29.41 -28.59
CA CYS A 96 -48.47 -29.32 -28.22
C CYS A 96 -48.64 -29.66 -26.73
N GLY A 97 -49.68 -29.15 -26.10
CA GLY A 97 -50.00 -29.36 -24.69
C GLY A 97 -49.02 -28.67 -23.72
N PRO A 98 -49.01 -29.11 -22.45
CA PRO A 98 -48.12 -28.58 -21.42
C PRO A 98 -46.68 -29.09 -21.59
N GLY A 99 -45.73 -28.17 -21.52
CA GLY A 99 -44.30 -28.46 -21.57
C GLY A 99 -43.50 -27.63 -20.55
N LYS A 100 -42.18 -27.68 -20.68
CA LYS A 100 -41.24 -26.90 -19.86
C LYS A 100 -40.22 -26.20 -20.75
N MET A 101 -39.74 -25.05 -20.29
CA MET A 101 -38.59 -24.33 -20.83
C MET A 101 -37.56 -24.20 -19.71
N THR A 102 -36.28 -24.27 -20.06
CA THR A 102 -35.16 -24.17 -19.12
C THR A 102 -34.23 -23.06 -19.56
N ARG A 103 -33.68 -22.29 -18.61
CA ARG A 103 -32.55 -21.38 -18.84
C ARG A 103 -31.48 -21.60 -17.79
N TRP A 104 -30.25 -21.20 -18.11
CA TRP A 104 -29.09 -21.37 -17.24
C TRP A 104 -28.39 -20.05 -16.97
N ARG A 105 -27.67 -20.00 -15.84
CA ARG A 105 -26.70 -18.95 -15.48
C ARG A 105 -25.47 -19.59 -14.85
N HIS A 106 -24.35 -18.90 -14.90
CA HIS A 106 -23.06 -19.37 -14.37
C HIS A 106 -22.62 -18.55 -13.17
N CYS A 107 -21.93 -19.21 -12.25
CA CYS A 107 -21.29 -18.53 -11.13
C CYS A 107 -19.93 -18.00 -11.60
N ILE A 108 -19.66 -16.71 -11.40
CA ILE A 108 -18.52 -15.97 -11.98
C ILE A 108 -17.52 -15.41 -10.94
N SER A 109 -17.75 -15.61 -9.65
CA SER A 109 -16.85 -15.18 -8.57
C SER A 109 -15.86 -16.26 -8.14
N ASP A 110 -14.82 -15.87 -7.40
CA ASP A 110 -13.87 -16.78 -6.75
C ASP A 110 -14.52 -17.72 -5.70
N GLY A 111 -15.73 -17.39 -5.22
CA GLY A 111 -16.52 -18.25 -4.34
C GLY A 111 -17.27 -19.39 -5.05
N CYS A 112 -17.10 -19.55 -6.37
CA CYS A 112 -17.80 -20.55 -7.17
C CYS A 112 -16.98 -21.82 -7.34
N SER A 113 -17.64 -22.99 -7.34
CA SER A 113 -16.99 -24.23 -7.76
C SER A 113 -16.73 -24.24 -9.27
N MET A 114 -15.72 -24.98 -9.73
CA MET A 114 -15.39 -25.08 -11.15
C MET A 114 -16.60 -25.60 -11.95
N GLY A 115 -17.09 -24.77 -12.89
CA GLY A 115 -18.25 -25.09 -13.73
C GLY A 115 -19.60 -25.00 -13.02
N GLU A 116 -19.70 -24.33 -11.88
CA GLU A 116 -20.95 -24.16 -11.16
C GLU A 116 -21.98 -23.37 -11.99
N LYS A 117 -23.17 -23.95 -12.13
CA LYS A 117 -24.29 -23.39 -12.91
C LYS A 117 -25.62 -23.63 -12.22
N GLU A 118 -26.57 -22.76 -12.46
CA GLU A 118 -27.93 -22.86 -11.94
C GLU A 118 -28.94 -22.92 -13.09
N ALA A 119 -29.97 -23.74 -12.94
CA ALA A 119 -31.05 -23.88 -13.90
C ALA A 119 -32.36 -23.32 -13.34
N GLN A 120 -33.07 -22.53 -14.15
CA GLN A 120 -34.45 -22.14 -13.88
C GLN A 120 -35.38 -22.80 -14.89
N ILE A 121 -36.52 -23.30 -14.40
CA ILE A 121 -37.53 -23.99 -15.21
C ILE A 121 -38.83 -23.18 -15.17
N LYS A 122 -39.45 -22.98 -16.33
CA LYS A 122 -40.76 -22.33 -16.50
C LYS A 122 -41.68 -23.25 -17.30
N LYS A 123 -42.98 -23.26 -16.97
CA LYS A 123 -44.00 -23.97 -17.77
C LYS A 123 -44.29 -23.22 -19.07
N CYS A 124 -44.47 -23.97 -20.15
CA CYS A 124 -45.01 -23.49 -21.41
C CYS A 124 -46.29 -24.26 -21.71
N GLN A 125 -47.23 -23.61 -22.39
CA GLN A 125 -48.50 -24.21 -22.77
C GLN A 125 -48.75 -23.92 -24.24
N TYR A 126 -48.81 -24.96 -25.06
CA TYR A 126 -49.26 -24.88 -26.43
C TYR A 126 -50.69 -25.40 -26.58
N ARG A 127 -51.19 -25.38 -27.82
CA ARG A 127 -52.49 -25.95 -28.18
C ARG A 127 -52.54 -27.42 -27.80
N LEU A 128 -53.73 -27.91 -27.46
CA LEU A 128 -53.95 -29.33 -27.17
C LEU A 128 -53.42 -30.19 -28.31
N CYS A 129 -52.83 -31.33 -27.95
CA CYS A 129 -52.42 -32.32 -28.93
C CYS A 129 -53.67 -32.96 -29.54
N ASN A 130 -53.74 -33.04 -30.85
CA ASN A 130 -54.76 -33.84 -31.52
C ASN A 130 -54.27 -35.29 -31.50
N ASN A 131 -55.06 -36.18 -30.90
CA ASN A 131 -54.84 -37.63 -30.93
C ASN A 131 -55.13 -38.19 -32.32
#